data_AF-A0AAN7HCL5-F1
#
_entry.id   AF-A0AAN7HCL5-F1
#
_cell.length_a   1.000
_cell.length_b   1.000
_cell.length_c   1.000
_cell.angle_alpha   90.00
_cell.angle_beta   90.00
_cell.angle_gamma   90.00
#
_symmetry.space_group_name_H-M   'P 1'
#
loop_
_entity.id
_entity.type
_entity.pdbx_description
1 polymer ?
#
loop_
_entity_poly.entity_id
_entity_poly.type
_entity_poly.pdbx_seq_one_letter_code
_entity_poly.pdbx_strand_id
1 'polypeptide(L)'
;MPLDPQWDYRFPYRHLYPADHYKYTRMLFECFLDPSYDDWLVTVVEDSFEPGGETSVVSFGVWDVSYINKRRYAVIDVEEWGGRTRRDANHEHFNEFWKGQIRAYKKFFGSIGPDQLHLQILATLPDFQRRGHASSLC
;
A
#
# COMPACT_ATOMS: atom_id res chain seq x y z
N MET A 1 2.00 5.77 7.64
CA MET A 1 0.76 5.14 8.15
C MET A 1 0.96 4.72 9.60
N PRO A 2 0.93 5.66 10.57
CA PRO A 2 1.23 5.35 11.97
C PRO A 2 0.12 4.55 12.66
N LEU A 3 -1.09 4.51 12.10
CA LEU A 3 -2.24 3.80 12.65
C LEU A 3 -2.38 2.37 12.11
N ASP A 4 -1.52 1.98 11.17
CA ASP A 4 -1.58 0.65 10.57
C ASP A 4 -0.61 -0.31 11.30
N PRO A 5 -1.09 -1.27 12.11
CA PRO A 5 -0.24 -2.12 12.93
C PRO A 5 0.71 -3.00 12.12
N GLN A 6 0.41 -3.31 10.84
CA GLN A 6 1.36 -4.06 10.01
C GLN A 6 2.62 -3.24 9.68
N TRP A 7 2.55 -1.90 9.68
CA TRP A 7 3.72 -1.05 9.47
C TRP A 7 4.64 -1.07 10.68
N ASP A 8 4.10 -1.04 11.89
CA ASP A 8 4.86 -1.15 13.14
C ASP A 8 5.49 -2.54 13.28
N TYR A 9 4.75 -3.58 12.92
CA TYR A 9 5.22 -4.96 12.99
C TYR A 9 6.37 -5.23 12.00
N ARG A 10 6.21 -4.84 10.72
CA ARG A 10 7.21 -5.09 9.67
C ARG A 10 8.40 -4.15 9.72
N PHE A 11 8.21 -2.90 10.16
CA PHE A 11 9.23 -1.85 10.15
C PHE A 11 9.48 -1.26 11.55
N PRO A 12 9.87 -2.09 12.54
CA PRO A 12 10.02 -1.64 13.92
C PRO A 12 11.15 -0.63 14.09
N TYR A 13 12.15 -0.62 13.19
CA TYR A 13 13.33 0.24 13.28
C TYR A 13 13.20 1.53 12.44
N ARG A 14 12.03 1.84 11.89
CA ARG A 14 11.82 3.04 11.07
C ARG A 14 12.17 4.36 11.76
N HIS A 15 12.08 4.41 13.09
CA HIS A 15 12.44 5.60 13.86
C HIS A 15 13.96 5.73 14.03
N LEU A 16 14.70 4.61 13.98
CA LEU A 16 16.17 4.57 13.99
C LEU A 16 16.75 4.79 12.59
N TYR A 17 16.06 4.32 11.55
CA TYR A 17 16.46 4.46 10.15
C TYR A 17 15.38 5.16 9.30
N PRO A 18 15.02 6.43 9.61
CA PRO A 18 13.94 7.14 8.93
C PRO A 18 14.23 7.40 7.44
N ALA A 19 15.50 7.56 7.08
CA ALA A 19 15.92 7.74 5.68
C ALA A 19 15.66 6.48 4.83
N ASP A 20 15.96 5.28 5.36
CA ASP A 20 15.64 4.02 4.69
C ASP A 20 14.13 3.88 4.56
N HIS A 21 13.39 4.16 5.64
CA HIS A 21 11.93 4.07 5.63
C HIS A 21 11.30 4.99 4.57
N TYR A 22 11.74 6.25 4.51
CA TYR A 22 11.29 7.20 3.50
C TYR A 22 11.64 6.74 2.09
N LYS A 23 12.91 6.34 1.85
CA LYS A 23 13.39 5.88 0.54
C LYS A 23 12.53 4.74 0.00
N TYR A 24 12.39 3.65 0.76
CA TYR A 24 11.68 2.46 0.28
C TYR A 24 10.16 2.66 0.21
N THR A 25 9.59 3.49 1.09
CA THR A 25 8.17 3.85 1.01
C THR A 25 7.90 4.69 -0.24
N ARG A 26 8.72 5.71 -0.49
CA ARG A 26 8.62 6.54 -1.70
C ARG A 26 8.77 5.69 -2.96
N MET A 27 9.78 4.83 -3.01
CA MET A 27 10.01 3.92 -4.13
C MET A 27 8.79 3.04 -4.43
N LEU A 28 8.13 2.50 -3.39
CA LEU A 28 6.90 1.73 -3.55
C LEU A 28 5.77 2.57 -4.18
N PHE A 29 5.58 3.81 -3.72
CA PHE A 29 4.57 4.71 -4.29
C PHE A 29 4.90 5.16 -5.71
N GLU A 30 6.18 5.38 -6.03
CA GLU A 30 6.63 5.65 -7.39
C GLU A 30 6.29 4.46 -8.31
N CYS A 31 6.46 3.21 -7.87
CA CYS A 31 6.03 2.03 -8.64
C CYS A 31 4.51 2.01 -8.92
N PHE A 32 3.68 2.38 -7.93
CA PHE A 32 2.22 2.40 -8.13
C PHE A 32 1.77 3.46 -9.14
N LEU A 33 2.55 4.51 -9.33
CA LEU A 33 2.23 5.64 -10.21
C LEU A 33 2.95 5.57 -11.56
N ASP A 34 3.97 4.73 -11.69
CA ASP A 34 4.73 4.58 -12.93
C ASP A 34 3.89 3.83 -13.98
N PRO A 35 3.56 4.47 -15.12
CA PRO A 35 2.70 3.87 -16.14
C PRO A 35 3.34 2.66 -16.85
N SER A 36 4.63 2.40 -16.61
CA SER A 36 5.30 1.17 -17.06
C SER A 36 4.77 -0.08 -16.35
N TYR A 37 4.11 0.09 -15.20
CA TYR A 37 3.44 -0.98 -14.46
C TYR A 37 1.92 -0.80 -14.51
N ASP A 38 1.24 -1.79 -15.08
CA ASP A 38 -0.22 -1.82 -15.21
C ASP A 38 -0.89 -2.71 -14.15
N ASP A 39 -0.16 -3.10 -13.10
CA ASP A 39 -0.67 -3.98 -12.03
C ASP A 39 -1.56 -3.26 -11.01
N TRP A 40 -1.54 -1.92 -10.99
CA TRP A 40 -2.25 -1.11 -10.00
C TRP A 40 -3.15 -0.05 -10.60
N LEU A 41 -4.30 0.15 -9.95
CA LEU A 41 -5.16 1.31 -10.14
C LEU A 41 -5.10 2.20 -8.89
N VAL A 42 -4.60 3.43 -9.05
CA VAL A 42 -4.57 4.43 -8.00
C VAL A 42 -5.75 5.37 -8.14
N THR A 43 -6.59 5.42 -7.13
CA THR A 43 -7.76 6.32 -7.05
C THR A 43 -7.54 7.34 -5.94
N VAL A 44 -7.94 8.60 -6.17
CA VAL A 44 -7.75 9.70 -5.21
C VAL A 44 -9.07 10.40 -4.89
N VAL A 45 -9.13 11.01 -3.71
CA VAL A 45 -10.15 11.98 -3.34
C VAL A 45 -9.47 13.32 -3.11
N GLU A 46 -10.00 14.34 -3.76
CA GLU A 46 -9.61 15.73 -3.55
C GLU A 46 -10.63 16.42 -2.67
N ASP A 47 -10.15 17.17 -1.68
CA ASP A 47 -10.97 17.98 -0.78
C ASP A 47 -10.20 19.23 -0.35
N SER A 48 -10.92 20.21 0.17
CA SER A 48 -10.40 21.46 0.71
C SER A 48 -10.79 21.55 2.19
N PHE A 49 -9.89 22.05 3.03
CA PHE A 49 -10.21 22.20 4.47
C PHE A 49 -11.32 23.25 4.70
N GLU A 50 -11.33 24.30 3.88
CA GLU A 50 -12.34 25.36 3.91
C GLU A 50 -13.29 25.24 2.71
N PRO A 51 -14.60 25.49 2.89
CA PRO A 51 -15.55 25.47 1.79
C PRO A 51 -15.17 26.46 0.68
N GLY A 52 -14.93 25.95 -0.54
CA GLY A 52 -14.54 26.75 -1.69
C GLY A 52 -13.05 27.13 -1.75
N GLY A 53 -12.22 26.56 -0.87
CA GLY A 53 -10.78 26.70 -0.91
C GLY A 53 -10.12 25.86 -2.01
N GLU A 54 -8.80 25.96 -2.11
CA GLU A 54 -7.99 25.11 -2.99
C GLU A 54 -8.09 23.65 -2.56
N THR A 55 -8.36 22.76 -3.51
CA THR A 55 -8.44 21.32 -3.26
C THR A 55 -7.06 20.69 -3.33
N SER A 56 -6.85 19.65 -2.51
CA SER A 56 -5.64 18.83 -2.54
C SER A 56 -6.04 17.36 -2.43
N VAL A 57 -5.16 16.45 -2.81
CA VAL A 57 -5.39 15.01 -2.60
C VAL A 57 -5.34 14.72 -1.10
N VAL A 58 -6.48 14.34 -0.53
CA VAL A 58 -6.63 14.08 0.91
C VAL A 58 -6.75 12.60 1.23
N SER A 59 -7.10 11.78 0.25
CA SER A 59 -7.23 10.33 0.40
C SER A 59 -6.82 9.64 -0.88
N PHE A 60 -6.25 8.45 -0.76
CA PHE A 60 -5.99 7.59 -1.92
C PHE A 60 -6.21 6.11 -1.58
N GLY A 61 -6.51 5.35 -2.62
CA GLY A 61 -6.66 3.90 -2.61
C GLY A 61 -5.81 3.30 -3.73
N VAL A 62 -5.15 2.18 -3.44
CA VAL A 62 -4.36 1.40 -4.41
C VAL A 62 -4.99 0.03 -4.55
N TRP A 63 -5.55 -0.23 -5.73
CA TRP A 63 -6.18 -1.49 -6.08
C TRP A 63 -5.23 -2.36 -6.89
N ASP A 64 -5.10 -3.63 -6.51
CA ASP A 64 -4.38 -4.65 -7.26
C ASP A 64 -5.26 -5.15 -8.41
N VAL A 65 -4.93 -4.75 -9.63
CA VAL A 65 -5.61 -5.14 -10.88
C VAL A 65 -4.78 -6.11 -11.72
N SER A 66 -3.66 -6.61 -11.18
CA SER A 66 -2.79 -7.59 -11.86
C SER A 66 -3.53 -8.87 -12.29
N TYR A 67 -4.63 -9.22 -11.61
CA TYR A 67 -5.49 -10.35 -11.94
C TYR A 67 -6.37 -10.12 -13.18
N ILE A 68 -6.60 -8.86 -13.57
CA ILE A 68 -7.24 -8.51 -14.84
C ILE A 68 -6.17 -8.45 -15.94
N ASN A 69 -5.01 -7.89 -15.61
CA ASN A 69 -3.90 -7.67 -16.55
C ASN A 69 -2.93 -8.85 -16.65
N LYS A 70 -3.37 -10.08 -16.30
CA LYS A 70 -2.55 -11.29 -16.09
C LYS A 70 -1.31 -11.35 -17.00
N ARG A 71 -0.22 -10.78 -16.47
CA ARG A 71 1.16 -10.79 -16.99
C ARG A 71 1.36 -10.06 -18.32
N ARG A 72 1.83 -8.81 -18.23
CA ARG A 72 2.82 -8.28 -19.18
C ARG A 72 4.23 -8.20 -18.60
N TYR A 73 4.40 -8.06 -17.29
CA TYR A 73 5.72 -7.95 -16.66
C TYR A 73 5.85 -8.84 -15.42
N ALA A 74 7.07 -9.31 -15.15
CA ALA A 74 7.38 -10.08 -13.95
C ALA A 74 7.17 -9.22 -12.70
N VAL A 75 6.73 -9.86 -11.61
CA VAL A 75 6.53 -9.23 -10.29
C VAL A 75 7.72 -8.30 -9.98
N ILE A 76 7.45 -7.02 -9.74
CA ILE A 76 8.46 -6.11 -9.20
C ILE A 76 8.86 -6.66 -7.84
N ASP A 77 10.03 -7.27 -7.77
CA ASP A 77 10.55 -7.75 -6.51
C ASP A 77 11.19 -6.58 -5.79
N VAL A 78 10.48 -6.02 -4.81
CA VAL A 78 11.02 -4.98 -3.91
C VAL A 78 12.34 -5.45 -3.29
N GLU A 79 12.58 -6.77 -3.17
CA GLU A 79 13.85 -7.34 -2.78
C GLU A 79 14.99 -7.02 -3.76
N GLU A 80 14.74 -7.08 -5.07
CA GLU A 80 15.74 -6.78 -6.11
C GLU A 80 16.16 -5.31 -6.08
N TRP A 81 15.30 -4.41 -5.58
CA TRP A 81 15.58 -2.98 -5.49
C TRP A 81 16.20 -2.56 -4.14
N GLY A 82 16.87 -3.51 -3.49
CA GLY A 82 17.56 -3.29 -2.21
C GLY A 82 16.69 -3.53 -0.98
N GLY A 83 15.45 -4.00 -1.15
CA GLY A 83 14.55 -4.36 -0.06
C GLY A 83 15.14 -5.38 0.91
N ARG A 84 16.05 -6.25 0.46
CA ARG A 84 16.77 -7.21 1.32
C ARG A 84 17.76 -6.56 2.30
N THR A 85 18.17 -5.33 2.04
CA THR A 85 19.20 -4.63 2.81
C THR A 85 18.66 -3.44 3.61
N ARG A 86 17.34 -3.23 3.60
CA ARG A 86 16.72 -2.12 4.32
C ARG A 86 16.84 -2.32 5.82
N ARG A 87 17.36 -1.31 6.53
CA ARG A 87 17.64 -1.44 7.97
C ARG A 87 16.43 -1.13 8.84
N ASP A 88 15.43 -0.47 8.27
CA ASP A 88 14.20 -0.12 8.97
C ASP A 88 13.26 -1.33 9.19
N ALA A 89 13.45 -2.41 8.42
CA ALA A 89 12.64 -3.62 8.48
C ALA A 89 13.20 -4.67 9.44
N ASN A 90 12.29 -5.47 10.00
CA ASN A 90 12.64 -6.77 10.55
C ASN A 90 12.21 -7.85 9.53
N HIS A 91 13.19 -8.53 8.92
CA HIS A 91 12.93 -9.49 7.85
C HIS A 91 12.20 -10.75 8.35
N GLU A 92 12.40 -11.17 9.60
CA GLU A 92 11.66 -12.29 10.18
C GLU A 92 10.18 -11.94 10.32
N HIS A 93 9.88 -10.74 10.84
CA HIS A 93 8.50 -10.25 10.92
C HIS A 93 7.87 -10.09 9.54
N PHE A 94 8.62 -9.58 8.57
CA PHE A 94 8.13 -9.45 7.19
C PHE A 94 7.73 -10.81 6.62
N ASN A 95 8.57 -11.83 6.79
CA ASN A 95 8.31 -13.19 6.32
C ASN A 95 7.12 -13.83 7.03
N GLU A 96 6.99 -13.66 8.35
CA GLU A 96 5.85 -14.19 9.10
C GLU A 96 4.54 -13.48 8.76
N PHE A 97 4.59 -12.17 8.52
CA PHE A 97 3.45 -11.41 8.01
C PHE A 97 3.00 -11.94 6.65
N TRP A 98 3.93 -12.13 5.71
CA TRP A 98 3.66 -12.68 4.38
C TRP A 98 3.01 -14.07 4.44
N LYS A 99 3.58 -14.99 5.22
CA LYS A 99 2.99 -16.32 5.44
C LYS A 99 1.59 -16.21 6.08
N GLY A 100 1.42 -15.27 7.00
CA GLY A 100 0.14 -14.95 7.63
C GLY A 100 -0.92 -14.52 6.62
N GLN A 101 -0.57 -13.60 5.70
CA GLN A 101 -1.45 -13.15 4.62
C GLN A 101 -1.87 -14.31 3.72
N ILE A 102 -0.94 -15.17 3.29
CA ILE A 102 -1.28 -16.36 2.47
C ILE A 102 -2.27 -17.27 3.19
N ARG A 103 -2.03 -17.56 4.48
CA ARG A 103 -2.92 -18.41 5.27
C ARG A 103 -4.31 -17.78 5.43
N ALA A 104 -4.36 -16.49 5.73
CA ALA A 104 -5.62 -15.76 5.89
C ALA A 104 -6.40 -15.70 4.56
N TYR A 105 -5.73 -15.38 3.46
CA TYR A 105 -6.32 -15.36 2.12
C TYR A 105 -6.94 -16.71 1.79
N LYS A 106 -6.17 -17.81 1.90
CA LYS A 106 -6.68 -19.15 1.61
C LYS A 106 -7.89 -19.52 2.48
N LYS A 107 -7.88 -19.13 3.76
CA LYS A 107 -8.94 -19.47 4.71
C LYS A 107 -10.24 -18.68 4.46
N PHE A 108 -10.13 -17.37 4.25
CA PHE A 108 -11.29 -16.47 4.24
C PHE A 108 -11.74 -16.09 2.82
N PHE A 109 -10.82 -16.05 1.88
CA PHE A 109 -11.06 -15.57 0.53
C PHE A 109 -10.78 -16.62 -0.55
N GLY A 110 -10.25 -17.80 -0.23
CA GLY A 110 -9.84 -18.79 -1.24
C GLY A 110 -10.93 -19.19 -2.25
N SER A 111 -12.20 -19.16 -1.85
CA SER A 111 -13.34 -19.51 -2.73
C SER A 111 -13.88 -18.37 -3.57
N ILE A 112 -13.58 -17.11 -3.23
CA ILE A 112 -14.16 -15.91 -3.89
C ILE A 112 -13.09 -14.93 -4.41
N GLY A 113 -11.93 -14.91 -3.77
CA GLY A 113 -10.85 -13.95 -3.98
C GLY A 113 -10.19 -14.00 -5.35
N PRO A 114 -10.09 -15.14 -6.07
CA PRO A 114 -9.48 -15.15 -7.39
C PRO A 114 -10.17 -14.27 -8.43
N ASP A 115 -11.46 -13.98 -8.23
CA ASP A 115 -12.29 -13.18 -9.13
C ASP A 115 -12.56 -11.76 -8.59
N GLN A 116 -11.83 -11.34 -7.56
CA GLN A 116 -12.03 -10.04 -6.90
C GLN A 116 -10.76 -9.19 -6.97
N LEU A 117 -10.94 -7.88 -7.13
CA LEU A 117 -9.87 -6.91 -6.97
C LEU A 117 -9.55 -6.73 -5.49
N HIS A 118 -8.27 -6.64 -5.16
CA HIS A 118 -7.82 -6.48 -3.79
C HIS A 118 -7.33 -5.06 -3.54
N LEU A 119 -7.94 -4.38 -2.57
CA LEU A 119 -7.45 -3.10 -2.09
C LEU A 119 -6.18 -3.31 -1.24
N GLN A 120 -5.02 -2.89 -1.75
CA GLN A 120 -3.73 -3.07 -1.08
C GLN A 120 -3.42 -1.97 -0.08
N ILE A 121 -3.76 -0.71 -0.41
CA ILE A 121 -3.52 0.44 0.45
C ILE A 121 -4.73 1.34 0.43
N LEU A 122 -5.14 1.80 1.61
CA LEU A 122 -6.12 2.85 1.81
C LEU A 122 -5.58 3.82 2.84
N ALA A 123 -5.46 5.09 2.48
CA ALA A 123 -4.96 6.10 3.40
C ALA A 123 -5.67 7.43 3.20
N THR A 124 -5.93 8.10 4.32
CA THR A 124 -6.49 9.45 4.38
C THR A 124 -5.61 10.28 5.30
N LEU A 125 -5.32 11.52 4.89
CA LEU A 125 -4.61 12.49 5.71
C LEU A 125 -5.29 12.62 7.08
N PRO A 126 -4.53 12.70 8.19
CA PRO A 126 -5.10 12.71 9.55
C PRO A 126 -6.24 13.71 9.74
N ASP A 127 -6.09 14.93 9.23
CA ASP A 127 -7.06 16.02 9.40
C ASP A 127 -8.37 15.81 8.61
N PHE A 128 -8.36 14.89 7.64
CA PHE A 128 -9.49 14.54 6.77
C PHE A 128 -10.10 13.17 7.10
N GLN A 129 -9.63 12.50 8.15
CA GLN A 129 -10.18 11.22 8.60
C GLN A 129 -11.61 11.38 9.13
N ARG A 130 -12.39 10.29 9.08
CA ARG A 130 -13.80 10.20 9.56
C ARG A 130 -14.79 11.11 8.83
N ARG A 131 -14.45 11.57 7.62
CA ARG A 131 -15.33 12.38 6.74
C ARG A 131 -15.90 11.60 5.54
N GLY A 132 -15.70 10.28 5.50
CA GLY A 132 -16.21 9.43 4.42
C GLY A 132 -15.28 9.28 3.20
N HIS A 133 -14.16 10.01 3.13
CA HIS A 133 -13.23 9.96 1.98
C HIS A 133 -12.74 8.56 1.64
N ALA A 134 -12.32 7.78 2.65
CA ALA A 134 -11.86 6.41 2.46
C ALA A 134 -12.97 5.48 1.95
N SER A 135 -14.21 5.68 2.43
CA SER A 135 -15.38 4.93 1.98
C SER A 135 -15.72 5.20 0.51
N SER A 136 -15.48 6.42 0.01
CA SER A 136 -15.69 6.74 -1.40
C SER A 136 -14.71 6.04 -2.35
N LEU A 137 -13.64 5.45 -1.82
CA LEU A 137 -12.61 4.73 -2.58
C LEU A 137 -12.77 3.21 -2.55
N CYS A 138 -13.82 2.69 -1.88
CA CYS A 138 -14.05 1.27 -1.61
C CYS A 138 -15.42 0.79 -2.11
#